data_AF-A0A7J8FWL3-F1
#
_entry.id   AF-A0A7J8FWL3-F1
#
_cell.length_a   1.000
_cell.length_b   1.000
_cell.length_c   1.000
_cell.angle_alpha   90.00
_cell.angle_beta   90.00
_cell.angle_gamma   90.00
#
_symmetry.space_group_name_H-M   'P 1'
#
loop_
_entity.id
_entity.type
_entity.pdbx_description
1 polymer ?
#
loop_
_entity_poly.entity_id
_entity_poly.type
_entity_poly.pdbx_seq_one_letter_code
_entity_poly.pdbx_strand_id
1 'polypeptide(L)'
;MCPSLTPELQTVIKEGGSCTVLDQPIPLDRLVVQSTDPLHEPVFGLRNAFLIQHENRYRQCIAAFLLQAQTENIKKTWMAQIAAAISNFTKTRDTQKISLFTSPAESSEI
;
A
#
# COMPACT_ATOMS: atom_id res chain seq x y z
N MET A 1 2.15 8.86 14.12
CA MET A 1 2.67 7.70 14.89
C MET A 1 2.86 6.55 13.92
N CYS A 2 4.09 6.07 13.73
CA CYS A 2 4.32 4.85 12.95
C CYS A 2 3.67 3.68 13.70
N PRO A 3 2.94 2.77 13.04
CA PRO A 3 2.47 1.58 13.72
C PRO A 3 3.68 0.82 14.28
N SER A 4 3.55 0.28 15.48
CA SER A 4 4.59 -0.54 16.10
C SER A 4 4.91 -1.71 15.17
N LEU A 5 6.12 -1.69 14.61
CA LEU A 5 6.66 -2.81 13.83
C LEU A 5 6.66 -4.07 14.71
N THR A 6 6.46 -5.24 14.12
CA THR A 6 6.44 -6.49 14.89
C THR A 6 7.79 -6.69 15.59
N PRO A 7 7.83 -7.36 16.77
CA PRO A 7 9.06 -7.56 17.53
C PRO A 7 10.18 -8.20 16.69
N GLU A 8 9.84 -9.10 15.77
CA GLU A 8 10.80 -9.77 14.89
C GLU A 8 11.47 -8.75 13.95
N LEU A 9 10.68 -7.87 13.35
CA LEU A 9 11.19 -6.82 12.46
C LEU A 9 12.02 -5.78 13.22
N GLN A 10 11.63 -5.45 14.45
CA GLN A 10 12.41 -4.58 15.34
C GLN A 10 13.78 -5.20 15.65
N THR A 11 13.84 -6.50 15.91
CA THR A 11 15.10 -7.23 16.16
C THR A 11 15.98 -7.22 14.91
N VAL A 12 15.42 -7.53 13.74
CA VAL A 12 16.17 -7.47 12.46
C VAL A 12 16.74 -6.07 12.22
N ILE A 13 15.98 -5.01 12.49
CA ILE A 13 16.46 -3.63 12.33
C ILE A 13 17.57 -3.31 13.35
N LYS A 14 17.41 -3.71 14.62
CA LYS A 14 18.38 -3.45 15.69
C LYS A 14 19.69 -4.21 15.51
N GLU A 15 19.63 -5.43 14.98
CA GLU A 15 20.78 -6.31 14.76
C GLU A 15 21.51 -6.04 13.44
N GLY A 16 21.08 -5.02 12.68
CA GLY A 16 21.71 -4.65 11.40
C GLY A 16 21.40 -5.61 10.26
N GLY A 17 20.20 -6.22 10.26
CA GLY A 17 19.74 -7.07 9.19
C GLY A 17 19.62 -6.33 7.85
N SER A 18 19.98 -7.00 6.76
CA SER A 18 19.85 -6.49 5.40
C SER A 18 18.62 -7.07 4.71
N CYS A 19 17.85 -6.22 4.02
CA CYS A 19 16.77 -6.67 3.12
C CYS A 19 17.21 -6.53 1.67
N THR A 20 17.01 -7.57 0.86
CA THR A 20 17.19 -7.51 -0.58
C THR A 20 15.85 -7.19 -1.24
N VAL A 21 15.88 -6.26 -2.20
CA VAL A 21 14.70 -5.93 -3.01
C VAL A 21 14.43 -7.07 -3.98
N LEU A 22 13.25 -7.70 -3.86
CA LEU A 22 12.87 -8.84 -4.72
C LEU A 22 12.38 -8.39 -6.11
N ASP A 23 11.61 -7.31 -6.16
CA ASP A 23 10.96 -6.77 -7.37
C ASP A 23 10.99 -5.24 -7.34
N GLN A 24 10.23 -4.58 -8.22
CA GLN A 24 10.10 -3.12 -8.15
C GLN A 24 9.16 -2.67 -7.02
N PRO A 25 9.52 -1.62 -6.27
CA PRO A 25 8.59 -0.98 -5.33
C PRO A 25 7.32 -0.51 -6.03
N ILE A 26 6.16 -0.79 -5.44
CA ILE A 26 4.85 -0.41 -5.99
C ILE A 26 4.45 0.97 -5.46
N PRO A 27 4.22 1.98 -6.33
CA PRO A 27 3.74 3.29 -5.89
C PRO A 27 2.33 3.23 -5.28
N LEU A 28 2.08 3.98 -4.20
CA LEU A 28 0.80 3.95 -3.47
C LEU A 28 -0.41 4.41 -4.30
N ASP A 29 -0.26 5.29 -5.29
CA ASP A 29 -1.36 5.69 -6.19
C ASP A 29 -1.78 4.61 -7.19
N ARG A 30 -0.96 3.57 -7.29
CA ARG A 30 -1.07 2.46 -8.23
C ARG A 30 -1.18 1.10 -7.53
N LEU A 31 -1.23 1.11 -6.22
CA LEU A 31 -1.37 -0.07 -5.38
C LEU A 31 -2.85 -0.34 -5.15
N VAL A 32 -3.31 -1.55 -5.42
CA VAL A 32 -4.66 -2.01 -5.09
C VAL A 32 -4.55 -3.23 -4.19
N VAL A 33 -5.31 -3.24 -3.09
CA VAL A 33 -5.36 -4.36 -2.14
C VAL A 33 -6.76 -4.98 -2.17
N GLN A 34 -6.82 -6.30 -2.30
CA GLN A 34 -8.07 -7.06 -2.36
C GLN A 34 -8.01 -8.25 -1.40
N SER A 35 -9.06 -8.44 -0.61
CA SER A 35 -9.21 -9.67 0.16
C SER A 35 -9.57 -10.82 -0.78
N THR A 36 -8.98 -11.99 -0.58
CA THR A 36 -9.54 -13.22 -1.14
C THR A 36 -10.83 -13.53 -0.39
N ASP A 37 -11.90 -13.81 -1.12
CA ASP A 37 -13.18 -14.24 -0.55
C ASP A 37 -13.00 -15.61 0.12
N PRO A 38 -13.60 -15.88 1.31
CA PRO A 38 -13.70 -17.21 1.89
C PRO A 38 -14.15 -18.29 0.90
N LEU A 39 -14.95 -17.93 -0.11
CA LEU A 39 -15.40 -18.83 -1.17
C LEU A 39 -14.28 -19.29 -2.12
N HIS A 40 -13.18 -18.54 -2.22
CA HIS A 40 -12.02 -18.87 -3.06
C HIS A 40 -10.89 -19.58 -2.29
N GLU A 41 -10.90 -19.57 -0.96
CA GLU A 41 -9.94 -20.30 -0.12
C GLU A 41 -9.84 -21.81 -0.44
N PRO A 42 -10.94 -22.56 -0.70
CA PRO A 42 -10.84 -23.98 -1.03
C PRO A 42 -10.27 -24.24 -2.44
N VAL A 43 -10.29 -23.25 -3.35
CA VAL A 43 -9.75 -23.41 -4.72
C VAL A 43 -8.23 -23.30 -4.73
N PHE A 44 -7.66 -22.46 -3.87
CA PHE A 44 -6.21 -22.24 -3.78
C PHE A 44 -5.55 -22.98 -2.61
N GLY A 45 -6.33 -23.48 -1.64
CA GLY A 45 -5.80 -24.09 -0.41
C GLY A 45 -5.07 -23.10 0.50
N LEU A 46 -5.10 -21.81 0.19
CA LEU A 46 -4.37 -20.75 0.89
C LEU A 46 -5.31 -20.04 1.87
N ARG A 47 -5.05 -20.24 3.16
CA ARG A 47 -5.78 -19.55 4.25
C ARG A 47 -5.15 -18.21 4.56
N ASN A 48 -5.96 -17.24 4.98
CA ASN A 48 -5.51 -15.91 5.39
C ASN A 48 -4.70 -15.19 4.29
N ALA A 49 -5.02 -15.45 3.02
CA ALA A 49 -4.35 -14.82 1.88
C ALA A 49 -5.03 -13.50 1.47
N PHE A 50 -4.28 -12.61 0.85
CA PHE A 50 -4.79 -11.39 0.24
C PHE A 50 -3.94 -11.02 -0.98
N LEU A 51 -4.55 -10.27 -1.90
CA LEU A 51 -3.94 -9.89 -3.16
C LEU A 51 -3.46 -8.45 -3.11
N ILE A 52 -2.25 -8.24 -3.60
CA ILE A 52 -1.71 -6.93 -3.94
C ILE A 52 -1.60 -6.84 -5.47
N GLN A 53 -2.21 -5.84 -6.06
CA GLN A 53 -2.13 -5.55 -7.49
C GLN A 53 -1.35 -4.25 -7.71
N HIS A 54 -0.47 -4.27 -8.70
CA HIS A 54 0.18 -3.09 -9.24
C HIS A 54 -0.52 -2.71 -10.53
N GLU A 55 -1.09 -1.51 -10.56
CA GLU A 55 -1.69 -0.94 -11.76
C GLU A 55 -0.74 0.03 -12.48
N ASN A 56 -0.85 0.14 -13.79
CA ASN A 56 -0.23 1.23 -14.52
C ASN A 56 -1.05 2.55 -14.40
N ARG A 57 -0.59 3.61 -15.07
CA ARG A 57 -1.29 4.91 -15.07
C ARG A 57 -2.68 4.87 -15.72
N TYR A 58 -2.98 3.81 -16.49
CA TYR A 58 -4.25 3.57 -17.16
C TYR A 58 -5.16 2.61 -16.37
N ARG A 59 -4.86 2.35 -15.08
CA ARG A 59 -5.63 1.42 -14.22
C ARG A 59 -5.64 -0.02 -14.74
N GLN A 60 -4.63 -0.41 -15.52
CA GLN A 60 -4.48 -1.79 -15.96
C GLN A 60 -3.56 -2.54 -15.00
N CYS A 61 -3.97 -3.73 -14.57
CA CYS A 61 -3.13 -4.61 -13.75
C CYS A 61 -1.90 -5.05 -14.56
N ILE A 62 -0.70 -4.76 -14.02
CA ILE A 62 0.59 -5.13 -14.62
C ILE A 62 1.37 -6.14 -13.79
N ALA A 63 1.06 -6.26 -12.50
CA ALA A 63 1.57 -7.33 -11.65
C ALA A 63 0.57 -7.62 -10.52
N ALA A 64 0.54 -8.86 -10.06
CA ALA A 64 -0.29 -9.29 -8.95
C ALA A 64 0.50 -10.24 -8.04
N PHE A 65 0.43 -9.99 -6.74
CA PHE A 65 1.16 -10.71 -5.71
C PHE A 65 0.16 -11.26 -4.71
N LEU A 66 0.17 -12.58 -4.54
CA LEU A 66 -0.63 -13.25 -3.52
C LEU A 66 0.22 -13.40 -2.26
N LEU A 67 -0.19 -12.76 -1.17
CA LEU A 67 0.50 -12.79 0.11
C LEU A 67 -0.32 -13.58 1.11
N GLN A 68 0.35 -14.43 1.87
CA GLN A 68 -0.26 -15.24 2.93
C GLN A 68 0.16 -14.72 4.30
N ALA A 69 -0.81 -14.39 5.14
CA ALA A 69 -0.54 -14.02 6.53
C ALA A 69 -0.57 -15.24 7.46
N GLN A 70 0.15 -15.15 8.57
CA GLN A 70 0.17 -16.21 9.59
C GLN A 70 -1.21 -16.43 10.23
N THR A 71 -1.99 -15.36 10.42
CA THR A 71 -3.32 -15.40 11.02
C THR A 71 -4.26 -14.43 10.32
N GLU A 72 -5.57 -14.65 10.46
CA GLU A 72 -6.60 -13.77 9.91
C GLU A 72 -6.53 -12.35 10.51
N ASN A 73 -6.14 -12.21 11.78
CA ASN A 73 -5.96 -10.90 12.40
C ASN A 73 -4.79 -10.12 11.78
N ILE A 74 -3.69 -10.83 11.48
CA ILE A 74 -2.53 -10.23 10.80
C ILE A 74 -2.91 -9.83 9.37
N LYS A 75 -3.63 -10.67 8.62
CA LYS A 75 -4.17 -10.33 7.29
C LYS A 75 -5.00 -9.04 7.35
N LYS A 76 -5.95 -8.96 8.28
CA LYS A 76 -6.80 -7.76 8.47
C LYS A 76 -5.98 -6.52 8.78
N THR A 77 -4.95 -6.65 9.62
CA THR A 77 -4.05 -5.54 9.97
C THR A 77 -3.25 -5.07 8.75
N TRP A 78 -2.67 -5.98 7.97
CA TRP A 78 -1.97 -5.65 6.72
C TRP A 78 -2.88 -4.90 5.75
N MET A 79 -4.05 -5.46 5.45
CA MET A 79 -5.00 -4.84 4.51
C MET A 79 -5.46 -3.46 5.00
N ALA A 80 -5.76 -3.31 6.30
CA ALA A 80 -6.19 -2.05 6.88
C ALA A 80 -5.08 -0.98 6.83
N GLN A 81 -3.84 -1.34 7.14
CA GLN A 81 -2.70 -0.41 7.09
C GLN A 81 -2.39 0.02 5.67
N ILE A 82 -2.41 -0.91 4.70
CA ILE A 82 -2.22 -0.59 3.28
C ILE A 82 -3.34 0.33 2.78
N ALA A 83 -4.60 -0.01 3.06
CA ALA A 83 -5.74 0.82 2.66
C ALA A 83 -5.69 2.23 3.28
N ALA A 84 -5.30 2.33 4.56
CA ALA A 84 -5.10 3.60 5.24
C ALA A 84 -3.96 4.42 4.60
N ALA A 85 -2.84 3.77 4.24
CA ALA A 85 -1.72 4.43 3.58
C ALA A 85 -2.12 4.97 2.19
N ILE A 86 -2.84 4.18 1.39
CA ILE A 86 -3.38 4.60 0.09
C ILE A 86 -4.33 5.80 0.27
N SER A 87 -5.28 5.71 1.21
CA SER A 87 -6.24 6.79 1.49
C SER A 87 -5.57 8.09 1.97
N ASN A 88 -4.54 7.97 2.81
CA ASN A 88 -3.79 9.14 3.26
C ASN A 88 -3.01 9.77 2.10
N PHE A 89 -2.40 8.96 1.25
CA PHE A 89 -1.68 9.44 0.07
C PHE A 89 -2.59 10.19 -0.90
N THR A 90 -3.79 9.66 -1.19
CA THR A 90 -4.75 10.35 -2.07
C THR A 90 -5.20 11.68 -1.47
N LYS A 91 -5.56 11.71 -0.18
CA LYS A 91 -5.93 12.96 0.54
C LYS A 91 -4.83 14.01 0.49
N THR A 92 -3.57 13.63 0.72
CA THR A 92 -2.43 14.57 0.66
C THR A 92 -2.24 15.11 -0.75
N ARG A 93 -2.38 14.27 -1.79
CA ARG A 93 -2.30 14.72 -3.19
C ARG A 93 -3.43 15.66 -3.58
N ASP A 94 -4.66 15.38 -3.15
CA ASP A 94 -5.80 16.27 -3.42
C ASP A 94 -5.62 17.62 -2.74
N THR A 95 -5.12 17.63 -1.50
CA THR A 95 -4.81 18.87 -0.75
C THR A 95 -3.71 19.68 -1.44
N GLN A 96 -2.64 19.05 -1.92
CA GLN A 96 -1.57 19.73 -2.68
C GLN A 96 -2.04 20.24 -4.04
N LYS A 97 -2.92 19.49 -4.72
CA LYS A 97 -3.51 19.93 -5.98
C LYS A 97 -4.35 21.18 -5.76
N ILE A 98 -5.13 21.25 -4.69
CA ILE A 98 -5.92 22.43 -4.31
C ILE A 98 -5.02 23.63 -3.98
N SER A 99 -3.90 23.44 -3.27
CA SER A 99 -2.99 24.56 -2.93
C SER A 99 -2.28 25.16 -4.14
N LEU A 100 -2.04 24.36 -5.19
CA LEU A 100 -1.44 24.84 -6.44
C LEU A 100 -2.40 25.71 -7.27
N PHE A 101 -3.71 25.58 -7.07
CA PHE A 101 -4.72 26.43 -7.72
C PHE A 101 -5.00 27.74 -6.96
N THR A 102 -4.35 27.98 -5.82
CA THR A 102 -4.48 29.21 -5.02
C THR A 102 -3.18 30.03 -4.97
N SER A 103 -2.38 30.00 -6.05
CA SER A 103 -1.40 31.07 -6.25
C SER A 103 -2.14 32.29 -6.81
N PRO A 104 -2.11 33.46 -6.16
CA PRO A 104 -2.52 34.70 -6.82
C PRO A 104 -1.65 34.84 -8.05
N ALA A 105 -2.28 34.95 -9.23
CA ALA A 105 -1.59 35.49 -10.38
C ALA A 105 -1.23 36.94 -10.00
N GLU A 106 0.03 37.19 -9.66
CA GLU A 106 0.56 38.55 -9.63
C GLU A 106 0.54 39.07 -11.07
N SER A 107 -0.58 39.73 -11.38
CA SER A 107 -0.75 40.62 -12.50
C SER A 107 0.15 41.82 -12.26
N SER A 108 1.31 41.87 -12.90
CA SER A 108 2.01 43.15 -13.12
C SER A 108 1.51 43.73 -14.43
N GLU A 109 0.64 44.72 -14.25
CA GLU A 109 0.20 45.72 -15.23
C GLU A 109 1.41 46.46 -15.82
N ILE A 110 1.30 46.86 -17.10
CA ILE A 110 2.25 47.68 -17.86
C ILE A 110 2.07 49.14 -17.47
#